data_AF-A0A6C0HJU7-F1
#
_entry.id   AF-A0A6C0HJU7-F1
#
_cell.length_a   1.000
_cell.length_b   1.000
_cell.length_c   1.000
_cell.angle_alpha   90.00
_cell.angle_beta   90.00
_cell.angle_gamma   90.00
#
_symmetry.space_group_name_H-M   'P 1'
#
loop_
_entity.id
_entity.type
_entity.pdbx_description
1 polymer ?
#
loop_
_entity_poly.entity_id
_entity_poly.type
_entity_poly.pdbx_seq_one_letter_code
_entity_poly.pdbx_strand_id
1 'polypeptide(L)'
;MSNCYLIITCSIENHYGFNDVSLRTNLYKKAIQNTLAILPENITPIIVENNGKRTTFLDDFPCKVVYTDNNSHKHPHKGFNEMEDIRQVIKECEIQDEDMIIKLTGRYFPTEDHLFKHVKNMMHETDAFIKFFNVATRVFEKFDCVLGFFAMRCKYLKQFVYQGKKGAEIEFATFIHETIREEKIEAIRKLHAECCYANSNEVLLV
;
A
#
# COMPACT_ATOMS: atom_id res chain seq x y z
N MET A 1 -14.80 8.77 16.37
CA MET A 1 -14.97 8.41 14.95
C MET A 1 -13.65 7.78 14.49
N SER A 2 -13.70 6.72 13.70
CA SER A 2 -12.50 6.11 13.11
C SER A 2 -11.96 7.03 12.02
N ASN A 3 -10.66 7.31 12.02
CA ASN A 3 -10.01 8.10 10.98
C ASN A 3 -9.60 7.20 9.80
N CYS A 4 -9.35 7.82 8.64
CA CYS A 4 -8.85 7.13 7.47
C CYS A 4 -7.54 7.77 6.99
N TYR A 5 -6.51 6.95 6.79
CA TYR A 5 -5.20 7.39 6.33
C TYR A 5 -4.87 6.70 5.01
N LEU A 6 -4.27 7.43 4.07
CA LEU A 6 -3.63 6.86 2.89
C LEU A 6 -2.13 6.84 3.12
N ILE A 7 -1.51 5.67 3.18
CA ILE A 7 -0.06 5.51 3.26
C ILE A 7 0.47 5.16 1.87
N ILE A 8 1.25 6.07 1.28
CA ILE A 8 1.90 5.89 -0.02
C ILE A 8 3.34 5.45 0.19
N THR A 9 3.68 4.20 -0.18
CA THR A 9 5.03 3.64 0.01
C THR A 9 5.95 3.94 -1.17
N CYS A 10 7.09 4.56 -0.86
CA CYS A 10 8.11 4.99 -1.81
C CYS A 10 9.48 4.43 -1.42
N SER A 11 10.32 4.23 -2.42
CA SER A 11 11.70 3.80 -2.28
C SER A 11 12.44 4.38 -3.48
N ILE A 12 13.03 5.56 -3.35
CA ILE A 12 13.64 6.27 -4.48
C ILE A 12 14.88 5.50 -4.95
N GLU A 13 15.70 5.05 -4.00
CA GLU A 13 16.86 4.22 -4.26
C GLU A 13 16.45 2.75 -4.17
N ASN A 14 16.35 2.13 -5.34
CA ASN A 14 15.88 0.76 -5.44
C ASN A 14 17.04 -0.22 -5.21
N HIS A 15 16.88 -1.13 -4.26
CA HIS A 15 17.82 -2.26 -4.10
C HIS A 15 17.46 -3.46 -4.99
N TYR A 16 16.26 -3.48 -5.58
CA TYR A 16 15.72 -4.63 -6.33
C TYR A 16 15.14 -4.23 -7.70
N GLY A 17 15.80 -4.55 -8.81
CA GLY A 17 15.30 -4.32 -10.18
C GLY A 17 16.10 -3.27 -10.95
N PHE A 18 15.48 -2.62 -11.95
CA PHE A 18 16.14 -1.59 -12.76
C PHE A 18 16.41 -0.31 -11.96
N ASN A 19 17.62 0.25 -12.14
CA ASN A 19 18.12 1.43 -11.44
C ASN A 19 18.06 2.71 -12.31
N ASP A 20 16.90 3.01 -12.89
CA ASP A 20 16.65 4.32 -13.51
C ASP A 20 15.94 5.24 -12.51
N VAL A 21 16.74 6.00 -11.76
CA VAL A 21 16.27 6.92 -10.72
C VAL A 21 15.39 8.04 -11.31
N SER A 22 15.69 8.50 -12.52
CA SER A 22 14.96 9.59 -13.17
C SER A 22 13.56 9.14 -13.59
N LEU A 23 13.45 8.00 -14.28
CA LEU A 23 12.16 7.42 -14.64
C LEU A 23 11.31 7.15 -13.40
N ARG A 24 11.91 6.55 -12.37
CA ARG A 24 11.22 6.23 -11.12
C ARG A 24 10.72 7.48 -10.39
N THR A 25 11.55 8.52 -10.31
CA THR A 25 11.16 9.82 -9.75
C THR A 25 9.97 10.41 -10.49
N ASN A 26 9.98 10.38 -11.82
CA ASN A 26 8.87 10.88 -12.64
C ASN A 26 7.59 10.06 -12.43
N LEU A 27 7.70 8.74 -12.31
CA LEU A 27 6.57 7.87 -12.01
C LEU A 27 5.97 8.16 -10.64
N TYR A 28 6.79 8.28 -9.59
CA TYR A 28 6.32 8.66 -8.25
C TYR A 28 5.63 10.03 -8.28
N LYS A 29 6.25 11.04 -8.91
CA LYS A 29 5.64 12.37 -9.01
C LYS A 29 4.27 12.31 -9.65
N LYS A 30 4.17 11.66 -10.81
CA LYS A 30 2.92 11.52 -11.55
C LYS A 30 1.86 10.78 -10.73
N ALA A 31 2.21 9.64 -10.13
CA ALA A 31 1.28 8.81 -9.38
C ALA A 31 0.79 9.47 -8.09
N ILE A 32 1.68 10.09 -7.32
CA ILE A 32 1.32 10.79 -6.10
C ILE A 32 0.45 12.00 -6.43
N GLN A 33 0.84 12.84 -7.40
CA GLN A 33 0.07 14.02 -7.79
C GLN A 33 -1.35 13.63 -8.23
N ASN A 34 -1.47 12.60 -9.07
CA ASN A 34 -2.78 12.10 -9.51
C ASN A 34 -3.61 11.56 -8.34
N THR A 35 -3.00 10.75 -7.46
CA THR A 35 -3.68 10.19 -6.29
C THR A 35 -4.21 11.29 -5.38
N LEU A 36 -3.40 12.31 -5.08
CA LEU A 36 -3.82 13.43 -4.24
C LEU A 36 -4.93 14.27 -4.88
N ALA A 37 -4.95 14.39 -6.21
CA ALA A 37 -5.99 15.13 -6.93
C ALA A 37 -7.37 14.45 -6.89
N ILE A 38 -7.43 13.14 -6.69
CA ILE A 38 -8.68 12.36 -6.62
C ILE A 38 -9.00 11.89 -5.19
N LEU A 39 -8.17 12.24 -4.21
CA LEU A 39 -8.35 11.80 -2.82
C LEU A 39 -9.46 12.61 -2.14
N PRO A 40 -10.46 11.97 -1.51
CA PRO A 40 -11.48 12.67 -0.74
C PRO A 40 -10.90 13.43 0.48
N GLU A 41 -11.46 14.61 0.80
CA GLU A 41 -10.98 15.54 1.85
C GLU A 41 -10.86 14.98 3.29
N ASN A 42 -11.38 13.77 3.56
CA ASN A 42 -11.36 13.13 4.89
C ASN A 42 -10.41 11.92 4.98
N ILE A 43 -9.58 11.70 3.96
CA ILE A 43 -8.52 10.71 3.99
C ILE A 43 -7.21 11.45 4.12
N THR A 44 -6.47 11.22 5.21
CA THR A 44 -5.20 11.92 5.47
C THR A 44 -4.07 11.22 4.73
N PRO A 45 -3.46 11.84 3.69
CA PRO A 45 -2.33 11.23 3.00
C PRO A 45 -1.04 11.35 3.80
N ILE A 46 -0.25 10.28 3.78
CA ILE A 46 1.09 10.18 4.34
C ILE A 46 1.95 9.47 3.31
N ILE A 47 3.08 10.07 2.96
CA ILE A 47 4.11 9.43 2.14
C ILE A 47 5.13 8.81 3.08
N VAL A 48 5.57 7.58 2.79
CA VAL A 48 6.69 6.95 3.47
C VAL A 48 7.79 6.64 2.48
N GLU A 49 9.02 7.04 2.79
CA GLU A 49 10.21 6.85 1.96
C GLU A 49 11.25 6.07 2.75
N ASN A 50 11.78 4.99 2.17
CA ASN A 50 12.53 4.00 2.92
C ASN A 50 14.03 3.92 2.63
N ASN A 51 14.66 5.04 2.28
CA ASN A 51 16.10 5.11 2.02
C ASN A 51 16.81 6.13 2.94
N GLY A 52 16.30 6.30 4.16
CA GLY A 52 16.89 7.13 5.19
C GLY A 52 16.48 8.59 5.10
N LYS A 53 16.56 9.27 6.26
CA LYS A 53 16.13 10.66 6.43
C LYS A 53 16.96 11.64 5.59
N ARG A 54 16.33 12.26 4.59
CA ARG A 54 16.91 13.31 3.74
C ARG A 54 15.81 14.11 3.05
N THR A 55 16.11 15.34 2.64
CA THR A 55 15.19 16.12 1.80
C THR A 55 15.11 15.53 0.41
N THR A 56 13.92 15.36 -0.14
CA THR A 56 13.67 14.84 -1.49
C THR A 56 12.52 15.60 -2.16
N PHE A 57 12.22 15.28 -3.42
CA PHE A 57 11.05 15.84 -4.11
C PHE A 57 9.71 15.45 -3.45
N LEU A 58 9.72 14.48 -2.53
CA LEU A 58 8.51 14.08 -1.82
C LEU A 58 8.07 15.17 -0.82
N ASP A 59 9.00 15.97 -0.31
CA ASP A 59 8.72 17.10 0.59
C ASP A 59 7.94 18.23 -0.09
N ASP A 60 7.90 18.26 -1.43
CA ASP A 60 7.16 19.26 -2.20
C ASP A 60 5.65 18.97 -2.22
N PHE A 61 5.21 17.77 -1.81
CA PHE A 61 3.79 17.42 -1.74
C PHE A 61 3.14 18.01 -0.49
N PRO A 62 1.86 18.41 -0.55
CA PRO A 62 1.14 19.00 0.59
C PRO A 62 0.66 17.93 1.58
N CYS A 63 1.53 17.02 1.99
CA CYS A 63 1.24 15.96 2.93
C CYS A 63 2.46 15.59 3.79
N LYS A 64 2.23 14.83 4.87
CA LYS A 64 3.32 14.41 5.76
C LYS A 64 4.21 13.39 5.03
N VAL A 65 5.52 13.58 5.09
CA VAL A 65 6.51 12.61 4.64
C VAL A 65 7.21 12.00 5.86
N VAL A 66 7.22 10.67 5.93
CA VAL A 66 7.91 9.87 6.95
C VAL A 66 9.11 9.21 6.28
N TYR A 67 10.31 9.48 6.78
CA TYR A 67 11.52 8.84 6.29
C TYR A 67 11.92 7.69 7.21
N THR A 68 12.01 6.50 6.64
CA THR A 68 12.44 5.27 7.31
C THR A 68 13.76 4.81 6.72
N ASP A 69 14.50 3.95 7.43
CA ASP A 69 15.75 3.36 6.95
C ASP A 69 15.66 1.83 6.95
N ASN A 70 14.46 1.29 6.74
CA ASN A 70 14.21 -0.15 6.83
C ASN A 70 14.85 -0.94 5.68
N ASN A 71 15.26 -0.27 4.59
CA ASN A 71 16.08 -0.91 3.55
C ASN A 71 17.52 -1.19 3.98
N SER A 72 18.02 -0.58 5.06
CA SER A 72 19.35 -0.91 5.60
C SER A 72 19.40 -2.35 6.16
N HIS A 73 18.24 -2.91 6.51
CA HIS A 73 18.11 -4.30 6.95
C HIS A 73 18.10 -5.25 5.73
N LYS A 74 19.06 -6.18 5.69
CA LYS A 74 19.12 -7.23 4.66
C LYS A 74 18.07 -8.32 4.91
N HIS A 75 16.80 -7.99 4.69
CA HIS A 75 15.75 -9.01 4.62
C HIS A 75 15.77 -9.71 3.26
N PRO A 76 15.49 -11.03 3.20
CA PRO A 76 15.50 -11.78 1.95
C PRO A 76 14.39 -11.35 0.98
N HIS A 77 13.33 -10.69 1.47
CA HIS A 77 12.16 -10.31 0.68
C HIS A 77 11.71 -8.88 0.95
N LYS A 78 11.39 -8.14 -0.11
CA LYS A 78 10.90 -6.76 -0.07
C LYS A 78 9.63 -6.57 0.79
N GLY A 79 8.79 -7.60 0.89
CA GLY A 79 7.57 -7.57 1.69
C GLY A 79 7.82 -7.32 3.18
N PHE A 80 9.00 -7.68 3.71
CA PHE A 80 9.37 -7.33 5.09
C PHE A 80 9.53 -5.82 5.25
N ASN A 81 10.32 -5.19 4.39
CA ASN A 81 10.65 -3.77 4.49
C ASN A 81 9.38 -2.90 4.38
N GLU A 82 8.50 -3.22 3.44
CA GLU A 82 7.28 -2.43 3.22
C GLU A 82 6.30 -2.52 4.41
N MET A 83 6.26 -3.66 5.11
CA MET A 83 5.45 -3.78 6.33
C MET A 83 6.07 -3.03 7.51
N GLU A 84 7.40 -3.04 7.65
CA GLU A 84 8.08 -2.23 8.67
C GLU A 84 7.88 -0.72 8.44
N ASP A 85 7.89 -0.28 7.18
CA ASP A 85 7.59 1.10 6.80
C ASP A 85 6.19 1.53 7.28
N ILE A 86 5.18 0.68 7.03
CA ILE A 86 3.81 0.93 7.49
C ILE A 86 3.73 0.97 9.02
N ARG A 87 4.40 0.05 9.72
CA ARG A 87 4.44 0.04 11.20
C ARG A 87 5.10 1.29 11.78
N GLN A 88 6.17 1.77 11.13
CA GLN A 88 6.82 3.00 11.55
C GLN A 88 5.91 4.22 11.37
N VAL A 89 5.20 4.31 10.24
CA VAL A 89 4.18 5.36 10.03
C VAL A 89 3.08 5.29 11.09
N ILE A 90 2.56 4.09 11.37
CA ILE A 90 1.55 3.87 12.42
C ILE A 90 2.02 4.41 13.76
N LYS A 91 3.29 4.15 14.14
CA LYS A 91 3.88 4.63 15.39
C LYS A 91 4.06 6.15 15.38
N GLU A 92 4.68 6.71 14.35
CA GLU A 92 5.00 8.15 14.26
C GLU A 92 3.80 9.07 14.05
N CYS A 93 2.70 8.52 13.53
CA CYS A 93 1.45 9.25 13.34
C CYS A 93 0.40 8.85 14.37
N GLU A 94 0.75 8.03 15.36
CA GLU A 94 -0.13 7.58 16.44
C GLU A 94 -1.46 7.02 15.90
N ILE A 95 -1.39 6.22 14.83
CA ILE A 95 -2.58 5.63 14.19
C ILE A 95 -3.17 4.56 15.11
N GLN A 96 -4.46 4.71 15.40
CA GLN A 96 -5.17 3.89 16.38
C GLN A 96 -5.66 2.59 15.75
N ASP A 97 -5.87 1.57 16.58
CA ASP A 97 -6.22 0.21 16.14
C ASP A 97 -7.47 0.13 15.25
N GLU A 98 -8.46 0.97 15.54
CA GLU A 98 -9.72 1.05 14.80
C GLU A 98 -9.68 2.05 13.64
N ASP A 99 -8.56 2.73 13.38
CA ASP A 99 -8.41 3.56 12.18
C ASP A 99 -8.26 2.68 10.93
N MET A 100 -8.77 3.19 9.80
CA MET A 100 -8.60 2.55 8.49
C MET A 100 -7.32 3.06 7.83
N ILE A 101 -6.49 2.14 7.35
CA ILE A 101 -5.32 2.45 6.54
C ILE A 101 -5.57 1.96 5.12
N ILE A 102 -5.54 2.87 4.16
CA ILE A 102 -5.41 2.57 2.75
C ILE A 102 -3.92 2.56 2.42
N LYS A 103 -3.42 1.44 1.93
CA LYS A 103 -2.04 1.30 1.49
C LYS A 103 -1.99 1.43 -0.02
N LEU A 104 -1.09 2.28 -0.53
CA LEU A 104 -0.81 2.40 -1.95
C LEU A 104 0.70 2.33 -2.18
N THR A 105 1.19 1.39 -2.97
CA THR A 105 2.57 1.47 -3.47
C THR A 105 2.66 2.63 -4.44
N GLY A 106 3.61 3.56 -4.26
CA GLY A 106 3.69 4.79 -5.06
C GLY A 106 3.92 4.61 -6.57
N ARG A 107 4.03 3.37 -7.07
CA ARG A 107 4.08 3.03 -8.50
C ARG A 107 2.75 2.52 -9.05
N TYR A 108 1.73 2.43 -8.21
CA TYR A 108 0.35 2.22 -8.62
C TYR A 108 -0.24 3.58 -8.96
N PHE A 109 -1.03 3.61 -10.04
CA PHE A 109 -1.66 4.79 -10.59
C PHE A 109 -3.18 4.59 -10.55
N PRO A 110 -3.86 4.92 -9.44
CA PRO A 110 -5.31 4.87 -9.38
C PRO A 110 -5.89 5.85 -10.41
N THR A 111 -6.72 5.38 -11.34
CA THR A 111 -7.30 6.21 -12.40
C THR A 111 -8.60 6.89 -11.97
N GLU A 112 -9.23 6.37 -10.91
CA GLU A 112 -10.53 6.80 -10.40
C GLU A 112 -10.55 6.77 -8.87
N ASP A 113 -11.45 7.54 -8.25
CA ASP A 113 -11.58 7.62 -6.78
C ASP A 113 -12.48 6.52 -6.17
N HIS A 114 -12.85 5.53 -6.97
CA HIS A 114 -13.84 4.50 -6.62
C HIS A 114 -13.49 3.76 -5.34
N LEU A 115 -12.25 3.26 -5.20
CA LEU A 115 -11.85 2.55 -3.98
C LEU A 115 -11.85 3.49 -2.76
N PHE A 116 -11.36 4.71 -2.90
CA PHE A 116 -11.32 5.68 -1.79
C PHE A 116 -12.72 6.01 -1.29
N LYS A 117 -13.67 6.27 -2.20
CA LYS A 117 -15.08 6.48 -1.85
C LYS A 117 -15.71 5.23 -1.24
N HIS A 118 -15.42 4.05 -1.78
CA HIS A 118 -15.96 2.80 -1.27
C HIS A 118 -15.49 2.56 0.18
N VAL A 119 -14.19 2.69 0.44
CA VAL A 119 -13.64 2.60 1.80
C VAL A 119 -14.29 3.62 2.71
N LYS A 120 -14.37 4.90 2.31
CA LYS A 120 -15.00 5.95 3.13
C LYS A 120 -16.45 5.61 3.52
N ASN A 121 -17.23 5.04 2.60
CA ASN A 121 -18.63 4.74 2.84
C ASN A 121 -18.83 3.50 3.72
N MET A 122 -17.94 2.50 3.61
CA MET A 122 -18.11 1.20 4.24
C MET A 122 -17.19 0.98 5.45
N MET A 123 -16.23 1.87 5.73
CA MET A 123 -15.21 1.65 6.75
C MET A 123 -15.78 1.46 8.15
N HIS A 124 -17.03 1.81 8.46
CA HIS A 124 -17.62 1.53 9.78
C HIS A 124 -18.11 0.09 9.94
N GLU A 125 -18.34 -0.61 8.83
CA GLU A 125 -18.91 -1.95 8.80
C GLU A 125 -17.89 -3.00 8.36
N THR A 126 -16.85 -2.58 7.64
CA THR A 126 -15.84 -3.45 7.01
C THR A 126 -14.46 -3.22 7.63
N ASP A 127 -13.71 -4.31 7.80
CA ASP A 127 -12.37 -4.27 8.38
C ASP A 127 -11.25 -4.39 7.33
N ALA A 128 -11.51 -4.97 6.17
CA ALA A 128 -10.54 -5.11 5.08
C ALA A 128 -11.19 -5.00 3.70
N PHE A 129 -10.53 -4.30 2.79
CA PHE A 129 -10.91 -4.11 1.38
C PHE A 129 -9.78 -4.61 0.51
N ILE A 130 -9.91 -5.82 -0.03
CA ILE A 130 -8.79 -6.56 -0.63
C ILE A 130 -9.18 -7.04 -2.03
N LYS A 131 -8.30 -6.85 -3.00
CA LYS A 131 -8.42 -7.48 -4.31
C LYS A 131 -7.74 -8.85 -4.27
N PHE A 132 -8.54 -9.90 -4.06
CA PHE A 132 -8.08 -11.27 -4.19
C PHE A 132 -7.89 -11.62 -5.67
N PHE A 133 -6.63 -11.84 -6.06
CA PHE A 133 -6.22 -11.93 -7.46
C PHE A 133 -4.78 -12.39 -7.59
N ASN A 134 -4.56 -13.39 -8.44
CA ASN A 134 -3.23 -13.81 -8.83
C ASN A 134 -2.80 -13.03 -10.08
N VAL A 135 -1.78 -12.18 -9.93
CA VAL A 135 -1.30 -11.31 -11.00
C VAL A 135 -0.65 -12.07 -12.16
N ALA A 136 -0.10 -13.25 -11.91
CA ALA A 136 0.55 -14.08 -12.93
C ALA A 136 -0.48 -14.79 -13.81
N THR A 137 -1.54 -15.35 -13.21
CA THR A 137 -2.60 -16.08 -13.93
C THR A 137 -3.77 -15.18 -14.33
N ARG A 138 -3.84 -13.96 -13.80
CA ARG A 138 -4.87 -12.96 -14.05
C ARG A 138 -6.30 -13.41 -13.68
N VAL A 139 -6.43 -14.25 -12.67
CA VAL A 139 -7.72 -14.73 -12.17
C VAL A 139 -7.90 -14.43 -10.69
N PHE A 140 -9.15 -14.41 -10.25
CA PHE A 140 -9.47 -14.40 -8.83
C PHE A 140 -8.86 -15.64 -8.16
N GLU A 141 -8.17 -15.44 -7.05
CA GLU A 141 -7.63 -16.51 -6.22
C GLU A 141 -7.78 -16.11 -4.76
N LYS A 142 -8.54 -16.90 -3.98
CA LYS A 142 -8.93 -16.54 -2.60
C LYS A 142 -7.73 -16.30 -1.69
N PHE A 143 -6.66 -17.06 -1.88
CA PHE A 143 -5.46 -17.02 -1.04
C PHE A 143 -4.28 -16.34 -1.75
N ASP A 144 -4.56 -15.44 -2.68
CA ASP A 144 -3.58 -14.55 -3.31
C ASP A 144 -4.21 -13.15 -3.46
N CYS A 145 -3.42 -12.09 -3.43
CA CYS A 145 -3.97 -10.74 -3.47
C CYS A 145 -3.04 -9.69 -4.08
N VAL A 146 -3.64 -8.56 -4.46
CA VAL A 146 -2.88 -7.37 -4.83
C VAL A 146 -2.43 -6.63 -3.57
N LEU A 147 -1.20 -6.87 -3.13
CA LEU A 147 -0.61 -6.15 -1.99
C LEU A 147 -0.33 -4.67 -2.26
N GLY A 148 -0.24 -4.27 -3.53
CA GLY A 148 0.11 -2.92 -3.93
C GLY A 148 -0.94 -1.86 -3.62
N PHE A 149 -2.22 -2.25 -3.48
CA PHE A 149 -3.32 -1.32 -3.24
C PHE A 149 -4.48 -2.00 -2.52
N PHE A 150 -4.66 -1.70 -1.23
CA PHE A 150 -5.70 -2.28 -0.38
C PHE A 150 -6.07 -1.33 0.77
N ALA A 151 -7.12 -1.65 1.52
CA ALA A 151 -7.39 -0.98 2.79
C ALA A 151 -7.67 -1.98 3.92
N MET A 152 -7.23 -1.68 5.14
CA MET A 152 -7.46 -2.54 6.31
C MET A 152 -7.38 -1.77 7.62
N ARG A 153 -8.07 -2.25 8.67
CA ARG A 153 -7.90 -1.73 10.03
C ARG A 153 -6.46 -1.87 10.51
N CYS A 154 -6.01 -0.82 11.19
CA CYS A 154 -4.66 -0.74 11.73
C CYS A 154 -4.29 -1.92 12.62
N LYS A 155 -5.21 -2.40 13.47
CA LYS A 155 -4.97 -3.56 14.35
C LYS A 155 -4.50 -4.81 13.61
N TYR A 156 -5.04 -5.09 12.41
CA TYR A 156 -4.65 -6.27 11.64
C TYR A 156 -3.28 -6.07 10.97
N LEU A 157 -2.93 -4.84 10.57
CA LEU A 157 -1.59 -4.52 10.06
C LEU A 157 -0.52 -4.65 11.15
N LYS A 158 -0.86 -4.31 12.40
CA LYS A 158 0.02 -4.54 13.56
C LYS A 158 0.24 -6.03 13.85
N GLN A 159 -0.79 -6.85 13.64
CA GLN A 159 -0.75 -8.30 13.91
C GLN A 159 -0.07 -9.13 12.81
N PHE A 160 -0.22 -8.76 11.54
CA PHE A 160 0.32 -9.54 10.43
C PHE A 160 1.85 -9.62 10.48
N VAL A 161 2.45 -10.81 10.53
CA VAL A 161 3.90 -10.99 10.45
C VAL A 161 4.24 -11.91 9.28
N TYR A 162 4.87 -11.35 8.24
CA TYR A 162 5.33 -12.13 7.10
C TYR A 162 6.41 -13.13 7.54
N GLN A 163 6.26 -14.40 7.18
CA GLN A 163 7.14 -15.50 7.60
C GLN A 163 8.17 -15.88 6.53
N GLY A 164 8.00 -15.42 5.28
CA GLY A 164 8.91 -15.79 4.18
C GLY A 164 8.80 -17.25 3.74
N LYS A 165 7.71 -17.93 4.08
CA LYS A 165 7.43 -19.33 3.72
C LYS A 165 6.79 -19.45 2.33
N LYS A 166 6.03 -18.43 1.93
CA LYS A 166 5.39 -18.29 0.61
C LYS A 166 5.57 -16.85 0.09
N GLY A 167 4.99 -16.54 -1.07
CA GLY A 167 4.88 -15.16 -1.55
C GLY A 167 4.17 -14.28 -0.51
N ALA A 168 4.58 -13.01 -0.41
CA ALA A 168 4.01 -12.07 0.57
C ALA A 168 2.50 -11.91 0.38
N GLU A 169 2.05 -11.88 -0.87
CA GLU A 169 0.65 -11.79 -1.28
C GLU A 169 -0.18 -12.97 -0.76
N ILE A 170 0.38 -14.18 -0.85
CA ILE A 170 -0.28 -15.40 -0.40
C ILE A 170 -0.36 -15.45 1.13
N GLU A 171 0.74 -15.14 1.82
CA GLU A 171 0.74 -15.12 3.29
C GLU A 171 -0.21 -14.05 3.84
N PHE A 172 -0.26 -12.89 3.20
CA PHE A 172 -1.16 -11.81 3.62
C PHE A 172 -2.63 -12.18 3.39
N ALA A 173 -2.98 -12.71 2.22
CA ALA A 173 -4.34 -13.19 1.94
C ALA A 173 -4.76 -14.32 2.88
N THR A 174 -3.85 -15.25 3.20
CA THR A 174 -4.09 -16.31 4.18
C THR A 174 -4.37 -15.73 5.56
N PHE A 175 -3.53 -14.82 6.04
CA PHE A 175 -3.71 -14.16 7.34
C PHE A 175 -5.06 -13.45 7.46
N ILE A 176 -5.49 -12.75 6.40
CA ILE A 176 -6.78 -12.06 6.36
C ILE A 176 -7.93 -13.05 6.60
N HIS A 177 -7.97 -14.16 5.85
CA HIS A 177 -9.05 -15.16 5.98
C HIS A 177 -9.00 -15.96 7.28
N GLU A 178 -7.84 -16.05 7.94
CA GLU A 178 -7.70 -16.72 9.24
C GLU A 178 -8.05 -15.80 10.43
N THR A 179 -7.95 -14.48 10.26
CA THR A 179 -8.01 -13.52 11.38
C THR A 179 -9.23 -12.62 11.34
N ILE A 180 -9.71 -12.26 10.15
CA ILE A 180 -10.85 -11.38 9.94
C ILE A 180 -12.06 -12.23 9.59
N ARG A 181 -13.19 -11.96 10.25
CA ARG A 181 -14.46 -12.63 9.94
C ARG A 181 -14.87 -12.32 8.50
N GLU A 182 -15.34 -13.33 7.76
CA GLU A 182 -15.62 -13.18 6.32
C GLU A 182 -16.62 -12.05 6.03
N GLU A 183 -17.61 -11.80 6.90
CA GLU A 183 -18.56 -10.70 6.74
C GLU A 183 -17.96 -9.30 6.92
N LYS A 184 -16.72 -9.21 7.40
CA LYS A 184 -15.95 -7.98 7.57
C LYS A 184 -14.91 -7.78 6.47
N ILE A 185 -14.85 -8.68 5.48
CA ILE A 185 -13.94 -8.61 4.34
C ILE A 185 -14.75 -8.22 3.10
N GLU A 186 -14.39 -7.10 2.49
CA GLU A 186 -14.89 -6.69 1.18
C GLU A 186 -13.90 -7.14 0.10
N ALA A 187 -14.32 -8.10 -0.73
CA ALA A 187 -13.56 -8.57 -1.88
C ALA A 187 -13.74 -7.62 -3.06
N ILE A 188 -12.75 -6.75 -3.27
CA ILE A 188 -12.76 -5.75 -4.34
C ILE A 188 -12.70 -6.46 -5.70
N ARG A 189 -13.61 -6.11 -6.60
CA ARG A 189 -13.65 -6.69 -7.95
C ARG A 189 -12.68 -6.01 -8.91
N LYS A 190 -12.57 -4.70 -8.85
CA LYS A 190 -11.73 -3.85 -9.71
C LYS A 190 -11.09 -2.75 -8.87
N LEU A 191 -9.77 -2.57 -8.97
CA LEU A 191 -9.06 -1.49 -8.27
C LEU A 191 -9.07 -0.18 -9.05
N HIS A 192 -9.27 -0.24 -10.37
CA HIS A 192 -9.15 0.92 -11.27
C HIS A 192 -7.76 1.57 -11.10
N ALA A 193 -6.72 0.74 -11.15
CA ALA A 193 -5.34 1.20 -11.02
C ALA A 193 -4.45 0.58 -12.09
N GLU A 194 -3.51 1.39 -12.60
CA GLU A 194 -2.41 0.91 -13.41
C GLU A 194 -1.22 0.59 -12.51
N CYS A 195 -0.60 -0.58 -12.65
CA CYS A 195 0.60 -0.96 -11.92
C CYS A 195 1.77 -1.09 -12.90
N CYS A 196 2.85 -0.33 -12.67
CA CYS A 196 4.10 -0.49 -13.41
C CYS A 196 5.04 -1.47 -12.68
N TYR A 197 5.31 -2.62 -13.30
CA TYR A 197 6.15 -3.66 -12.71
C TYR A 197 7.61 -3.22 -12.54
N ALA A 198 8.20 -3.57 -11.39
CA ALA A 198 9.57 -3.16 -11.02
C ALA A 198 10.67 -3.67 -11.97
N ASN A 199 10.43 -4.85 -12.55
CA ASN A 199 11.43 -5.62 -13.26
C ASN A 199 11.25 -5.59 -14.78
N SER A 200 10.16 -5.01 -15.29
CA SER A 200 9.84 -5.01 -16.73
C SER A 200 9.26 -3.70 -17.24
N ASN A 201 8.86 -2.76 -16.36
CA ASN A 201 8.10 -1.56 -16.70
C ASN A 201 6.75 -1.82 -17.42
N GLU A 202 6.32 -3.08 -17.51
CA GLU A 202 5.01 -3.43 -18.05
C GLU A 202 3.90 -2.85 -17.17
N VAL A 203 2.81 -2.43 -17.82
CA VAL A 203 1.63 -1.86 -17.16
C VAL A 203 0.54 -2.92 -17.09
N LEU A 204 0.07 -3.22 -15.87
CA LEU A 204 -1.11 -4.04 -15.63
C LEU A 204 -2.26 -3.16 -15.12
N LEU A 205 -3.43 -3.31 -15.73
CA LEU A 205 -4.68 -2.78 -15.19
C LEU A 205 -5.26 -3.77 -14.17
N VAL A 206 -5.48 -3.30 -12.94
CA VAL A 206 -6.00 -4.07 -11.80
C VAL A 206 -7.25 -3.44 -11.21
#